data_AF-V8CCU7-F1
#
_entry.id   AF-V8CCU7-F1
#
_cell.length_a   1.000
_cell.length_b   1.000
_cell.length_c   1.000
_cell.angle_alpha   90.00
_cell.angle_beta   90.00
_cell.angle_gamma   90.00
#
_symmetry.space_group_name_H-M   'P 1'
#
loop_
_entity.id
_entity.type
_entity.pdbx_description
1 polymer ?
#
loop_
_entity_poly.entity_id
_entity_poly.type
_entity_poly.pdbx_seq_one_letter_code
_entity_poly.pdbx_strand_id
1 'polypeptide(L)' 'MFPEIQTYLYEQLPIPKLNTKNQKIADKIVNLVDKILELKAKDSQSDTTTLESQIDKLVYQLYDLDSNEIKIIEST' A
#
# COMPACT_ATOMS: atom_id res chain seq x y z
N MET A 1 11.76 26.07 3.43
CA MET A 1 11.01 25.90 4.70
C MET A 1 9.86 24.96 4.37
N PHE A 2 9.91 23.71 4.85
CA PHE A 2 8.81 22.74 4.65
C PHE A 2 7.59 23.24 5.45
N PRO A 3 6.40 23.37 4.86
CA PRO A 3 5.24 23.90 5.57
C PRO A 3 4.76 22.91 6.63
N GLU A 4 4.81 23.32 7.90
CA GLU A 4 4.40 22.53 9.08
C GLU A 4 2.95 22.01 8.96
N ILE A 5 2.08 22.75 8.26
CA ILE A 5 0.69 22.34 7.97
C ILE A 5 0.62 21.01 7.22
N GLN A 6 1.59 20.73 6.34
CA GLN A 6 1.60 19.49 5.56
C GLN A 6 1.95 18.28 6.45
N THR A 7 2.75 18.48 7.51
CA THR A 7 3.17 17.40 8.42
C THR A 7 2.01 16.92 9.28
N TYR A 8 1.21 17.84 9.82
CA TYR A 8 0.04 17.55 10.66
C TYR A 8 -0.97 16.62 9.99
N LEU A 9 -1.19 16.74 8.68
CA LEU A 9 -2.13 15.89 7.94
C LEU A 9 -1.67 14.43 7.88
N TYR A 10 -0.36 14.18 7.76
CA TYR A 10 0.17 12.81 7.70
C TYR A 10 0.13 12.12 9.07
N GLU A 11 0.30 12.88 10.17
CA GLU A 11 0.22 12.35 11.53
C GLU A 11 -1.19 11.86 11.90
N GLN A 12 -2.23 12.37 11.21
CA GLN A 12 -3.61 11.96 11.44
C GLN A 12 -4.04 10.72 10.66
N LEU A 13 -3.23 10.24 9.71
CA LEU A 13 -3.56 9.05 8.96
C LEU A 13 -3.56 7.82 9.91
N PRO A 14 -4.62 6.99 9.89
CA PRO A 14 -4.68 5.80 10.73
C PRO A 14 -3.77 4.71 10.17
N ILE A 15 -2.45 4.85 10.35
CA ILE A 15 -1.48 3.87 9.87
C ILE A 15 -1.46 2.67 10.84
N PRO A 16 -1.76 1.45 10.37
CA PRO A 16 -1.77 0.26 11.19
C PRO A 16 -0.35 0.00 11.72
N LYS A 17 -0.24 -0.13 13.04
CA LYS A 17 1.04 -0.48 13.68
C LYS A 17 1.37 -1.94 13.39
N LEU A 18 2.65 -2.18 13.10
CA LEU A 18 3.18 -3.52 12.91
C LEU A 18 3.05 -4.34 14.21
N ASN A 19 2.55 -5.55 14.08
CA ASN A 19 2.36 -6.51 15.16
C ASN A 19 2.47 -7.95 14.61
N THR A 20 2.41 -8.94 15.49
CA THR A 20 2.58 -10.35 15.09
C THR A 20 1.52 -10.87 14.12
N LYS A 21 0.31 -10.28 14.07
CA LYS A 21 -0.76 -10.70 13.16
C LYS A 21 -0.53 -10.18 11.75
N ASN A 22 -0.08 -8.93 11.62
CA ASN A 22 0.09 -8.28 10.31
C ASN A 22 1.53 -8.31 9.76
N GLN A 23 2.53 -8.75 10.54
CA GLN A 23 3.92 -8.88 10.08
C GLN A 23 4.02 -9.63 8.75
N LYS A 24 3.35 -10.78 8.63
CA LYS A 24 3.37 -11.57 7.39
C LYS A 24 2.79 -10.85 6.19
N ILE A 25 1.81 -9.97 6.40
CA ILE A 25 1.20 -9.16 5.33
C ILE A 25 2.18 -8.06 4.94
N ALA A 26 2.76 -7.37 5.93
CA ALA A 26 3.76 -6.33 5.72
C ALA A 26 4.98 -6.86 4.95
N ASP A 27 5.51 -8.03 5.34
CA ASP A 27 6.65 -8.66 4.65
C ASP A 27 6.31 -8.98 3.19
N LYS A 28 5.08 -9.43 2.91
CA LYS A 28 4.64 -9.68 1.52
C LYS A 28 4.53 -8.38 0.71
N ILE A 29 4.01 -7.31 1.31
CA ILE A 29 3.93 -6.00 0.66
C ILE A 29 5.33 -5.51 0.31
N VAL A 30 6.27 -5.56 1.27
CA VAL A 30 7.67 -5.16 1.04
C VAL A 30 8.28 -5.94 -0.12
N ASN A 31 8.18 -7.27 -0.12
CA ASN A 31 8.71 -8.11 -1.21
C ASN A 31 8.10 -7.78 -2.58
N LEU A 32 6.80 -7.48 -2.65
CA LEU A 32 6.14 -7.08 -3.90
C LEU A 32 6.61 -5.71 -4.38
N VAL A 33 6.76 -4.75 -3.47
CA VAL A 33 7.29 -3.41 -3.77
C VAL A 33 8.73 -3.50 -4.27
N ASP A 34 9.59 -4.30 -3.64
CA ASP A 34 10.95 -4.53 -4.09
C ASP A 34 10.97 -5.07 -5.53
N LYS A 35 10.11 -6.03 -5.85
CA LYS A 35 9.98 -6.56 -7.20
C LYS A 35 9.50 -5.50 -8.21
N ILE A 36 8.56 -4.63 -7.84
CA ILE A 36 8.12 -3.52 -8.68
C ILE A 36 9.27 -2.56 -8.94
N LEU A 37 10.03 -2.21 -7.90
CA LEU A 37 11.19 -1.32 -8.01
C LEU A 37 12.27 -1.93 -8.92
N GLU A 38 12.57 -3.22 -8.79
CA GLU A 38 13.50 -3.91 -9.67
C GLU A 38 13.06 -3.91 -11.15
N LEU A 39 11.77 -4.11 -11.41
CA LEU A 39 11.22 -4.06 -12.76
C LEU A 39 11.30 -2.64 -13.34
N LYS A 40 10.83 -1.63 -12.59
CA LYS A 40 10.84 -0.23 -13.03
C LYS A 40 12.25 0.36 -13.15
N ALA A 41 13.22 -0.17 -12.39
CA ALA A 41 14.63 0.19 -12.53
C ALA A 41 15.24 -0.34 -13.84
N LYS A 42 14.80 -1.52 -14.31
CA LYS A 42 15.22 -2.07 -15.61
C LYS A 42 14.54 -1.39 -16.77
N ASP A 43 13.24 -1.14 -16.63
CA ASP A 43 12.45 -0.42 -17.62
C ASP A 43 11.32 0.35 -16.93
N SER A 44 11.40 1.68 -17.00
CA SER A 44 10.42 2.60 -16.41
C SER A 44 8.98 2.40 -16.93
N GLN A 45 8.80 1.78 -18.10
CA GLN A 45 7.50 1.52 -18.72
C GLN A 45 7.00 0.09 -18.46
N SER A 46 7.72 -0.71 -17.67
CA SER A 46 7.31 -2.06 -17.34
C SER A 46 5.95 -2.07 -16.64
N ASP A 47 5.03 -2.88 -17.16
CA ASP A 47 3.71 -3.07 -16.59
C ASP A 47 3.80 -3.81 -15.24
N THR A 48 3.43 -3.12 -14.18
CA THR A 48 3.39 -3.67 -12.82
C THR A 48 1.97 -3.77 -12.26
N THR A 49 0.95 -3.55 -13.09
CA THR A 49 -0.47 -3.50 -12.68
C THR A 49 -0.89 -4.75 -11.89
N THR A 50 -0.39 -5.93 -12.28
CA THR A 50 -0.68 -7.19 -11.58
C THR A 50 -0.05 -7.27 -10.19
N LEU A 51 1.15 -6.69 -9.99
CA LEU A 51 1.81 -6.64 -8.68
C LEU A 51 1.15 -5.58 -7.79
N GLU A 52 0.79 -4.45 -8.36
CA GLU A 52 0.09 -3.35 -7.68
C GLU A 52 -1.29 -3.85 -7.18
N SER A 53 -2.08 -4.52 -8.02
CA SER A 53 -3.38 -5.11 -7.59
C SER A 53 -3.24 -6.17 -6.48
N GLN A 54 -2.10 -6.87 -6.40
CA GLN A 54 -1.83 -7.78 -5.29
C GLN A 54 -1.52 -7.02 -4.00
N ILE A 55 -0.81 -5.89 -4.09
CA ILE A 55 -0.56 -5.01 -2.95
C ILE A 55 -1.89 -4.44 -2.45
N ASP A 56 -2.77 -3.97 -3.34
CA ASP A 56 -4.09 -3.42 -2.95
C ASP A 56 -4.89 -4.41 -2.12
N LYS A 57 -4.98 -5.67 -2.57
CA LYS A 57 -5.65 -6.76 -1.83
C LYS A 57 -5.02 -7.01 -0.45
N LEU A 58 -3.69 -6.95 -0.35
CA LEU A 58 -2.98 -7.12 0.93
C LEU A 58 -3.23 -5.93 1.86
N VAL A 59 -3.33 -4.72 1.32
CA VAL A 59 -3.70 -3.51 2.08
C VAL A 59 -5.14 -3.61 2.56
N TYR A 60 -6.08 -4.04 1.72
CA TYR A 60 -7.47 -4.27 2.16
C TYR A 60 -7.55 -5.28 3.29
N GLN A 61 -6.79 -6.37 3.21
CA GLN A 61 -6.69 -7.35 4.29
C GLN A 61 -6.02 -6.78 5.55
N LEU A 62 -5.09 -5.83 5.41
CA LEU A 62 -4.42 -5.18 6.55
C LEU A 62 -5.37 -4.30 7.36
N TYR A 63 -6.35 -3.70 6.70
CA TYR A 63 -7.38 -2.86 7.29
C TYR A 63 -8.69 -3.60 7.58
N ASP A 64 -8.73 -4.93 7.35
CA ASP A 64 -9.91 -5.77 7.50
C ASP A 64 -11.13 -5.23 6.73
N LEU A 65 -10.90 -4.63 5.55
CA LEU A 65 -11.96 -4.02 4.74
C LEU A 65 -12.89 -5.06 4.12
N ASP A 66 -14.18 -4.74 4.10
CA ASP A 66 -15.18 -5.55 3.43
C ASP A 66 -15.37 -5.18 1.94
N SER A 67 -16.09 -6.03 1.22
CA SER A 67 -16.32 -5.84 -0.22
C SER A 67 -17.10 -4.58 -0.59
N ASN A 68 -17.92 -4.03 0.30
CA ASN A 68 -18.63 -2.77 0.08
C ASN A 68 -17.69 -1.59 0.28
N GLU A 69 -16.85 -1.63 1.32
CA GLU A 69 -15.82 -0.62 1.58
C GLU A 69 -14.80 -0.56 0.42
N ILE A 70 -14.33 -1.71 -0.05
CA ILE A 70 -13.43 -1.80 -1.21
C ILE A 70 -14.09 -1.20 -2.45
N LYS A 71 -15.37 -1.50 -2.70
CA LYS A 71 -16.08 -0.92 -3.85
C LYS A 71 -16.13 0.61 -3.78
N ILE A 72 -16.31 1.19 -2.60
CA ILE A 72 -16.34 2.65 -2.44
C ILE A 72 -14.98 3.26 -2.83
N ILE A 73 -13.87 2.62 -2.43
CA ILE A 73 -12.51 3.05 -2.73
C ILE A 73 -12.21 2.94 -4.25
N GLU A 74 -12.58 1.81 -4.86
CA GLU A 74 -12.32 1.50 -6.27
C GLU A 74 -13.27 2.20 -7.26
N SER A 75 -14.35 2.81 -6.77
CA SER A 75 -15.31 3.53 -7.63
C SER A 75 -14.88 4.98 -7.93
N THR A 76 -13.66 5.36 -7.59
CA THR A 76 -13.14 6.72 -7.77
C THR A 76 -12.38 6.94 -9.07
#